data_AF-A0A8J7RYU3-F1
#
_entry.id   AF-A0A8J7RYU3-F1
#
_cell.length_a   1.000
_cell.length_b   1.000
_cell.length_c   1.000
_cell.angle_alpha   90.00
_cell.angle_beta   90.00
_cell.angle_gamma   90.00
#
_symmetry.space_group_name_H-M   'P 1'
#
loop_
_entity.id
_entity.type
_entity.pdbx_description
1 polymer ?
#
loop_
_entity_poly.entity_id
_entity_poly.type
_entity_poly.pdbx_seq_one_letter_code
_entity_poly.pdbx_strand_id
1 'polypeptide(L)'
;MDRKVGDLLGVLVWRSVPLGVDAVIFVSETHGIQVWYEHEGDCTGCPRHDECMLFLSDFVREMNITLPENRNPTEVADEIFRTVKE
;
A
#
# COMPACT_ATOMS: atom_id res chain seq x y z
N MET A 1 20.07 -0.49 22.07
CA MET A 1 20.43 -0.62 20.64
C MET A 1 19.18 -0.23 19.87
N ASP A 2 19.06 1.06 19.59
CA ASP A 2 17.90 1.66 18.93
C ASP A 2 17.81 1.14 17.49
N ARG A 3 16.74 0.42 17.17
CA ARG A 3 16.45 -0.01 15.80
C ARG A 3 15.84 1.16 15.03
N LYS A 4 16.60 1.66 14.06
CA LYS A 4 16.12 2.63 13.04
C LYS A 4 15.05 1.97 12.16
N VAL A 5 14.13 2.79 11.66
CA VAL A 5 13.00 2.53 10.73
C VAL A 5 13.46 2.02 9.34
N GLY A 6 14.51 1.20 9.24
CA GLY A 6 15.20 0.91 7.98
C GLY A 6 15.32 -0.56 7.56
N ASP A 7 14.99 -1.52 8.41
CA ASP A 7 15.10 -2.97 8.12
C ASP A 7 13.71 -3.67 8.07
N LEU A 8 12.65 -2.89 7.88
CA LEU A 8 11.25 -3.27 8.08
C LEU A 8 10.66 -4.08 6.88
N LEU A 9 10.31 -5.33 7.14
CA LEU A 9 9.15 -6.07 6.57
C LEU A 9 8.95 -6.18 5.03
N GLY A 10 9.94 -5.81 4.21
CA GLY A 10 9.85 -5.95 2.75
C GLY A 10 9.15 -4.79 2.05
N VAL A 11 9.12 -3.60 2.67
CA VAL A 11 8.56 -2.38 2.07
C VAL A 11 9.66 -1.38 1.71
N LEU A 12 9.59 -0.81 0.52
CA LEU A 12 10.41 0.32 0.08
C LEU A 12 9.49 1.47 -0.32
N VAL A 13 9.87 2.69 0.05
CA VAL A 13 9.19 3.93 -0.36
C VAL A 13 10.16 4.77 -1.18
N TRP A 14 9.77 5.21 -2.37
CA TRP A 14 10.55 6.11 -3.22
C TRP A 14 9.64 7.09 -3.96
N ARG A 15 10.25 8.03 -4.69
CA ARG A 15 9.54 8.94 -5.59
C ARG A 15 9.73 8.52 -7.04
N SER A 16 8.62 8.32 -7.75
CA SER A 16 8.62 8.08 -9.18
C SER A 16 8.95 9.38 -9.93
N VAL A 17 10.15 9.47 -10.51
CA VAL A 17 10.58 10.67 -11.25
C VAL A 17 9.67 10.96 -12.46
N PRO A 18 9.29 9.98 -13.30
CA PRO A 18 8.46 10.27 -14.46
C PRO A 18 7.02 10.67 -14.11
N LEU A 19 6.48 10.14 -13.01
CA LEU A 19 5.09 10.40 -12.60
C LEU A 19 4.97 11.53 -11.58
N GLY A 20 6.06 11.91 -10.93
CA GLY A 20 6.06 12.97 -9.92
C GLY A 20 5.33 12.60 -8.62
N VAL A 21 5.04 11.32 -8.38
CA VAL A 21 4.31 10.81 -7.21
C VAL A 21 5.17 9.85 -6.40
N ASP A 22 4.83 9.66 -5.13
CA ASP A 22 5.48 8.63 -4.32
C ASP A 22 5.00 7.24 -4.76
N ALA A 23 5.81 6.24 -4.44
CA ALA A 23 5.54 4.86 -4.78
C ALA A 23 6.03 3.93 -3.67
N VAL A 24 5.32 2.82 -3.52
CA VAL A 24 5.53 1.79 -2.51
C VAL A 24 5.74 0.44 -3.20
N ILE A 25 6.84 -0.23 -2.88
CA ILE A 25 7.26 -1.53 -3.39
C ILE A 25 7.10 -2.41 -2.18
N PHE A 26 6.29 -3.44 -2.34
CA PHE A 26 6.07 -4.41 -1.30
C PHE A 26 6.44 -5.80 -1.82
N VAL A 27 7.34 -6.45 -1.09
CA VAL A 27 7.72 -7.84 -1.35
C VAL A 27 6.80 -8.72 -0.53
N SER A 28 5.71 -9.14 -1.16
CA SER A 28 4.66 -9.97 -0.57
C SER A 28 5.01 -11.45 -0.61
N GLU A 29 4.62 -12.17 0.44
CA GLU A 29 4.73 -13.63 0.49
C GLU A 29 3.79 -14.28 -0.53
N THR A 30 2.58 -13.72 -0.69
CA THR A 30 1.52 -14.31 -1.52
C THR A 30 1.47 -13.78 -2.94
N HIS A 31 1.81 -12.51 -3.14
CA HIS A 31 1.62 -11.80 -4.42
C HIS A 31 2.92 -11.42 -5.13
N GLY A 32 4.08 -11.78 -4.57
CA GLY A 32 5.39 -11.41 -5.12
C GLY A 32 5.67 -9.92 -4.97
N ILE A 33 6.30 -9.29 -5.98
CA ILE A 33 6.61 -7.86 -5.92
C ILE A 33 5.40 -7.05 -6.39
N GLN A 34 4.85 -6.25 -5.49
CA GLN A 34 3.81 -5.27 -5.79
C GLN A 34 4.45 -3.89 -5.90
N VAL A 35 4.05 -3.11 -6.91
CA VAL A 35 4.48 -1.72 -7.09
C VAL A 35 3.24 -0.85 -7.13
N TRP A 36 3.11 0.01 -6.15
CA TRP A 36 2.01 0.95 -6.00
C TRP A 36 2.51 2.37 -6.24
N TYR A 37 1.75 3.14 -7.01
CA TYR A 37 1.97 4.57 -7.19
C TYR A 37 0.84 5.31 -6.49
N GLU A 38 1.18 6.31 -5.69
CA GLU A 38 0.20 7.13 -5.01
C GLU A 38 -0.61 7.91 -6.04
N HIS A 39 -1.93 7.70 -6.03
CA HIS A 39 -2.85 8.37 -6.93
C HIS A 39 -4.25 8.43 -6.30
N GLU A 40 -4.98 9.50 -6.60
CA GLU A 40 -6.42 9.54 -6.33
C GLU A 40 -7.15 8.71 -7.40
N GLY A 41 -8.10 7.87 -6.99
CA GLY A 41 -8.89 7.03 -7.88
C GLY A 41 -10.39 7.20 -7.65
N ASP A 42 -11.18 7.16 -8.71
CA ASP A 42 -12.64 7.00 -8.59
C ASP A 42 -12.97 5.51 -8.63
N CYS A 43 -13.31 4.96 -7.46
CA CYS A 43 -13.69 3.56 -7.33
C CYS A 43 -15.18 3.30 -7.64
N THR A 44 -15.95 4.34 -7.98
CA THR A 44 -17.38 4.23 -8.29
C THR A 44 -17.60 3.50 -9.61
N GLY A 45 -18.13 2.28 -9.57
CA GLY A 45 -18.32 1.45 -10.76
C GLY A 45 -17.01 0.89 -11.34
N CYS A 46 -15.92 0.93 -10.57
CA CYS A 46 -14.64 0.38 -10.98
C CYS A 46 -14.71 -1.16 -11.09
N PRO A 47 -14.47 -1.76 -12.28
CA PRO A 47 -14.56 -3.21 -12.46
C PRO A 47 -13.47 -3.98 -11.70
N ARG A 48 -12.43 -3.29 -11.24
CA ARG A 48 -11.31 -3.87 -10.47
C ARG A 48 -11.42 -3.62 -8.97
N HIS A 49 -12.55 -3.10 -8.49
CA HIS A 49 -12.75 -2.76 -7.09
C HIS A 49 -12.37 -3.90 -6.14
N ASP A 50 -12.96 -5.09 -6.35
CA ASP A 50 -12.76 -6.23 -5.45
C ASP A 50 -11.33 -6.80 -5.55
N GLU A 51 -10.72 -6.71 -6.72
CA GLU A 51 -9.31 -7.07 -6.93
C GLU A 51 -8.40 -6.13 -6.11
N CYS A 52 -8.60 -4.82 -6.19
CA CYS A 52 -7.85 -3.86 -5.39
C CYS A 52 -8.03 -4.13 -3.90
N MET A 53 -9.27 -4.34 -3.43
CA MET A 53 -9.53 -4.64 -2.03
C MET A 53 -8.85 -5.92 -1.55
N LEU A 54 -8.78 -6.95 -2.39
CA LEU A 54 -8.07 -8.19 -2.07
C LEU A 54 -6.58 -7.94 -1.83
N PHE A 55 -5.90 -7.25 -2.76
CA PHE A 55 -4.48 -6.94 -2.61
C PHE A 55 -4.19 -6.04 -1.40
N LEU A 56 -5.01 -5.01 -1.18
CA LEU A 56 -4.84 -4.10 -0.04
C LEU A 56 -5.08 -4.82 1.30
N SER A 57 -6.08 -5.70 1.36
CA SER A 57 -6.36 -6.49 2.56
C SER A 57 -5.22 -7.46 2.88
N ASP A 58 -4.65 -8.10 1.86
CA ASP A 58 -3.49 -8.98 2.02
C ASP A 58 -2.23 -8.22 2.43
N PHE A 59 -2.01 -7.03 1.88
CA PHE A 59 -0.93 -6.13 2.31
C PHE A 59 -1.04 -5.84 3.82
N VAL A 60 -2.22 -5.38 4.26
CA VAL A 60 -2.48 -5.02 5.66
C VAL A 60 -2.25 -6.22 6.59
N ARG A 61 -2.72 -7.39 6.17
CA ARG A 61 -2.54 -8.65 6.90
C ARG A 61 -1.08 -9.05 7.01
N GLU A 62 -0.32 -9.02 5.92
CA GLU A 62 1.10 -9.39 5.90
C GLU A 62 1.96 -8.40 6.71
N MET A 63 1.59 -7.12 6.70
CA MET A 63 2.27 -6.08 7.47
C MET A 63 1.78 -5.94 8.92
N ASN A 64 0.77 -6.72 9.33
CA ASN A 64 0.12 -6.65 10.63
C ASN A 64 -0.34 -5.21 10.98
N ILE A 65 -0.86 -4.48 9.98
CA ILE A 65 -1.43 -3.14 10.11
C ILE A 65 -2.89 -3.28 10.56
N THR A 66 -3.37 -2.35 11.40
CA THR A 66 -4.79 -2.26 11.77
C THR A 66 -5.39 -1.00 11.16
N LEU A 67 -6.42 -1.17 10.33
CA LEU A 67 -7.16 -0.07 9.72
C LEU A 67 -8.62 -0.03 10.23
N PRO A 68 -9.25 1.15 10.29
CA PRO A 68 -10.70 1.25 10.46
C PRO A 68 -11.45 0.52 9.33
N GLU A 69 -12.69 0.07 9.60
CA GLU A 69 -13.51 -0.54 8.54
C GLU A 69 -13.80 0.49 7.44
N ASN A 70 -13.21 0.27 6.26
CA ASN A 70 -13.44 1.05 5.06
C ASN A 70 -13.55 0.11 3.85
N ARG A 71 -14.43 0.45 2.90
CA ARG A 71 -14.64 -0.28 1.64
C ARG A 71 -14.22 0.50 0.40
N ASN A 72 -13.67 1.71 0.55
CA ASN A 72 -13.11 2.46 -0.56
C ASN A 72 -11.61 2.10 -0.73
N PRO A 73 -11.21 1.44 -1.84
CA PRO A 73 -9.83 1.05 -2.07
C PRO A 73 -8.83 2.21 -2.03
N THR A 74 -9.22 3.39 -2.52
CA THR A 74 -8.33 4.56 -2.55
C THR A 74 -8.03 5.03 -1.13
N GLU A 75 -9.06 5.16 -0.29
CA GLU A 75 -8.89 5.60 1.10
C GLU A 75 -8.09 4.56 1.92
N VAL A 76 -8.32 3.27 1.68
CA VAL A 76 -7.53 2.19 2.32
C VAL A 76 -6.06 2.27 1.90
N ALA A 77 -5.76 2.46 0.61
CA ALA A 77 -4.39 2.61 0.13
C ALA A 77 -3.69 3.83 0.75
N ASP A 78 -4.38 4.95 0.87
CA ASP A 78 -3.84 6.17 1.49
C ASP A 78 -3.46 5.95 2.96
N GLU A 79 -4.30 5.24 3.72
CA GLU A 79 -4.00 4.91 5.12
C GLU A 79 -2.80 3.96 5.27
N ILE A 80 -2.69 2.96 4.38
CA ILE A 80 -1.53 2.06 4.32
C ILE A 80 -0.28 2.88 4.03
N PHE A 81 -0.31 3.74 3.00
CA PHE A 81 0.86 4.50 2.57
C PHE A 81 1.30 5.49 3.63
N ARG A 82 0.36 6.16 4.30
CA ARG A 82 0.66 7.00 5.47
C ARG A 82 1.36 6.20 6.56
N THR A 83 0.87 5.01 6.86
CA THR A 83 1.42 4.14 7.92
C THR A 83 2.85 3.66 7.60
N VAL A 84 3.15 3.30 6.34
CA VAL A 84 4.49 2.81 5.96
C VAL A 84 5.50 3.92 5.65
N LYS A 85 5.05 5.17 5.51
CA LYS A 85 5.90 6.35 5.32
C LYS A 85 6.36 6.98 6.66
N GLU A 86 5.68 6.70 7.76
CA GLU A 86 5.99 7.18 9.13
C GLU A 86 7.10 6.36 9.81
#